data_AF-A0A9P0KU87-F1
#
_entry.id   AF-A0A9P0KU87-F1
#
_cell.length_a   1.000
_cell.length_b   1.000
_cell.length_c   1.000
_cell.angle_alpha   90.00
_cell.angle_beta   90.00
_cell.angle_gamma   90.00
#
_symmetry.space_group_name_H-M   'P 1'
#
loop_
_entity.id
_entity.type
_entity.pdbx_description
1 polymer ?
#
loop_
_entity_poly.entity_id
_entity_poly.type
_entity_poly.pdbx_seq_one_letter_code
_entity_poly.pdbx_strand_id
1 'polypeptide(L)'
;MGRKIPGRKHRGIKDPEKQAAERFSKIKDKINAPPSNPDIQETPKSLLRLIDLKDKTKNGDFNKKRKKKDKDQEYKHNLGPTFKQKPGESDRDFVRRMNYACMTVTREVAFADKYGVEITRNEDGEQHILLDAQTEVVI
;
A
#
# COMPACT_ATOMS: atom_id res chain seq x y z
N MET A 1 46.76 34.11 44.39
CA MET A 1 45.78 34.74 43.47
C MET A 1 45.82 34.02 42.13
N GLY A 2 44.69 33.52 41.63
CA GLY A 2 44.64 32.69 40.41
C GLY A 2 44.84 33.49 39.12
N ARG A 3 45.49 32.88 38.13
CA ARG A 3 45.64 33.46 36.77
C ARG A 3 44.28 33.61 36.10
N LYS A 4 43.95 34.81 35.60
CA LYS A 4 42.73 35.04 34.81
C LYS A 4 42.81 34.28 33.48
N ILE A 5 41.77 33.47 33.20
CA ILE A 5 41.60 32.81 31.90
C ILE A 5 41.16 33.88 30.90
N PRO A 6 41.87 34.06 29.76
CA PRO A 6 41.50 35.05 28.77
C PRO A 6 40.15 34.70 28.12
N GLY A 7 39.28 35.69 27.95
CA GLY A 7 38.00 35.53 27.28
C GLY A 7 38.13 35.22 25.79
N ARG A 8 37.15 34.49 25.23
CA ARG A 8 37.09 34.16 23.80
C ARG A 8 36.91 35.43 22.97
N LYS A 9 37.86 35.71 22.08
CA LYS A 9 37.75 36.81 21.11
C LYS A 9 36.79 36.42 19.98
N HIS A 10 35.86 37.30 19.62
CA HIS A 10 34.99 37.09 18.46
C HIS A 10 35.81 37.21 17.18
N ARG A 11 35.88 36.12 16.40
CA ARG A 11 36.54 36.09 15.09
C ARG A 11 35.45 36.20 14.02
N GLY A 12 35.31 37.38 13.44
CA GLY A 12 34.30 37.69 12.43
C GLY A 12 34.37 39.16 12.04
N ILE A 13 33.70 39.49 10.95
CA ILE A 13 33.59 40.87 10.48
C ILE A 13 32.52 41.56 11.31
N LYS A 14 32.87 42.72 11.87
CA LYS A 14 32.01 43.49 12.79
C LYS A 14 30.87 44.22 12.06
N ASP A 15 31.10 44.58 10.80
CA ASP A 15 30.13 45.32 9.98
C ASP A 15 29.11 44.35 9.35
N PRO A 16 27.81 44.53 9.58
CA PRO A 16 26.78 43.59 9.14
C PRO A 16 26.66 43.54 7.61
N GLU A 17 26.81 44.67 6.92
CA GLU A 17 26.73 44.75 5.46
C GLU A 17 27.88 44.01 4.78
N LYS A 18 29.11 44.16 5.32
CA LYS A 18 30.28 43.44 4.80
C LYS A 18 30.15 41.93 5.04
N GLN A 19 29.65 41.53 6.21
CA GLN A 19 29.39 40.13 6.50
C GLN A 19 28.32 39.54 5.56
N ALA A 20 27.25 40.29 5.28
CA ALA A 20 26.20 39.90 4.35
C ALA A 20 26.74 39.78 2.92
N ALA A 21 27.51 40.76 2.44
CA ALA A 21 28.12 40.74 1.11
C ALA A 21 29.02 39.51 0.92
N GLU A 22 29.86 39.18 1.90
CA GLU A 22 30.67 37.96 1.87
C GLU A 22 29.84 36.67 1.90
N ARG A 23 28.74 36.68 2.67
CA ARG A 23 27.83 35.53 2.71
C ARG A 23 27.16 35.34 1.35
N PHE A 24 26.68 36.43 0.73
CA PHE A 24 26.03 36.39 -0.57
C PHE A 24 27.00 35.99 -1.68
N SER A 25 28.24 36.51 -1.68
CA SER A 25 29.25 36.08 -2.67
C SER A 25 29.58 34.59 -2.53
N LYS A 26 29.69 34.06 -1.31
CA LYS A 26 29.91 32.63 -1.04
C LYS A 26 28.74 31.74 -1.44
N ILE A 27 27.51 32.26 -1.42
CA ILE A 27 26.29 31.51 -1.74
C ILE A 27 25.96 31.61 -3.24
N LYS A 28 26.35 32.68 -3.93
CA LYS A 28 25.98 32.97 -5.32
C LYS A 28 26.20 31.80 -6.28
N ASP A 29 27.32 31.11 -6.14
CA ASP A 29 27.72 30.03 -7.06
C ASP A 29 27.37 28.63 -6.53
N LYS A 30 26.70 28.54 -5.37
CA LYS A 30 26.33 27.27 -4.72
C LYS A 30 24.86 26.95 -4.99
N ILE A 31 24.61 26.03 -5.91
CA ILE A 31 23.28 25.46 -6.15
C ILE A 31 23.15 24.17 -5.31
N ASN A 32 21.95 23.88 -4.83
CA ASN A 32 21.65 22.61 -4.15
C ASN A 32 21.51 21.52 -5.23
N ALA A 33 22.62 20.85 -5.56
CA ALA A 33 22.80 19.88 -6.66
C ALA A 33 23.02 20.50 -8.06
N PRO A 34 24.18 21.15 -8.31
CA PRO A 34 24.56 21.48 -9.67
C PRO A 34 24.74 20.19 -10.51
N PRO A 35 24.52 20.25 -11.83
CA PRO A 35 24.85 19.13 -12.70
C PRO A 35 26.35 18.83 -12.61
N SER A 36 26.71 17.55 -12.53
CA SER A 36 28.12 17.11 -12.42
C SER A 36 28.98 17.56 -13.62
N ASN A 37 28.36 17.71 -14.79
CA ASN A 37 29.00 18.27 -15.98
C ASN A 37 28.03 19.23 -16.69
N PRO A 38 28.35 20.54 -16.82
CA PRO A 38 27.46 21.53 -17.43
C PRO A 38 27.34 21.39 -18.95
N ASP A 39 28.30 20.72 -19.61
CA ASP A 39 28.33 20.56 -21.06
C ASP A 39 27.53 19.32 -21.53
N ILE A 40 27.13 18.46 -20.58
CA ILE A 40 26.41 17.23 -20.86
C ILE A 40 24.94 17.41 -20.47
N GLN A 41 24.06 17.30 -21.45
CA GLN A 41 22.63 17.14 -21.21
C GLN A 41 22.29 15.65 -21.14
N GLU A 42 22.02 15.15 -19.94
CA GLU A 42 21.62 13.75 -19.75
C GLU A 42 20.27 13.46 -20.43
N THR A 43 20.17 12.29 -21.08
CA THR A 43 18.90 11.80 -21.61
C THR A 43 17.93 11.49 -20.47
N PRO A 44 16.63 11.80 -20.61
CA PRO A 44 15.66 11.58 -19.55
C PRO A 44 15.50 10.08 -19.25
N LYS A 45 15.35 9.73 -17.97
CA LYS A 45 15.23 8.35 -17.48
C LYS A 45 14.09 7.56 -18.13
N SER A 46 12.99 8.23 -18.49
CA SER A 46 11.86 7.63 -19.20
C SER A 46 12.27 7.11 -20.57
N LEU A 47 13.09 7.87 -21.31
CA LEU A 47 13.57 7.50 -22.63
C LEU A 47 14.59 6.36 -22.54
N LEU A 48 15.50 6.40 -21.57
CA LEU A 48 16.42 5.29 -21.29
C LEU A 48 15.66 3.98 -21.04
N ARG A 49 14.59 4.00 -20.23
CA ARG A 49 13.74 2.82 -19.98
C ARG A 49 13.09 2.27 -21.25
N LEU A 50 12.67 3.14 -22.17
CA LEU A 50 12.09 2.71 -23.45
C LEU A 50 13.13 2.05 -24.36
N ILE A 51 14.34 2.59 -24.40
CA ILE A 51 15.48 1.98 -25.11
C ILE A 51 15.79 0.61 -24.50
N ASP A 52 15.92 0.53 -23.17
CA ASP A 52 16.17 -0.74 -22.47
C ASP A 52 15.08 -1.79 -22.77
N LEU A 53 13.81 -1.38 -22.80
CA LEU A 53 12.70 -2.28 -23.14
C LEU A 53 12.76 -2.74 -24.60
N LYS A 54 13.09 -1.83 -25.53
CA LYS A 54 13.29 -2.15 -26.94
C LYS A 54 14.40 -3.19 -27.10
N ASP A 55 15.53 -3.00 -26.42
CA ASP A 55 16.68 -3.89 -26.51
C ASP A 55 16.39 -5.26 -25.87
N LYS A 56 15.76 -5.29 -24.70
CA LYS A 56 15.30 -6.55 -24.06
C LYS A 56 14.31 -7.33 -24.92
N THR A 57 13.44 -6.62 -25.64
CA THR A 57 12.48 -7.26 -26.55
C THR A 57 13.19 -7.80 -27.79
N LYS A 58 14.15 -7.05 -28.35
CA LYS A 58 14.94 -7.47 -29.51
C LYS A 58 15.85 -8.67 -29.19
N ASN A 59 16.45 -8.69 -28.00
CA ASN A 59 17.35 -9.76 -27.55
C ASN A 59 16.61 -10.98 -27.01
N GLY A 60 15.29 -10.90 -26.78
CA GLY A 60 14.49 -12.01 -26.27
C GLY A 60 14.57 -12.24 -24.76
N ASP A 61 15.28 -11.38 -24.01
CA ASP A 61 15.46 -11.47 -22.55
C ASP A 61 14.22 -11.05 -21.73
N PHE A 62 13.07 -10.86 -22.39
CA PHE A 62 11.82 -10.48 -21.74
C PHE A 62 11.18 -11.70 -21.05
N ASN A 63 11.63 -12.00 -19.84
CA ASN A 63 11.08 -13.06 -19.00
C ASN A 63 9.67 -12.70 -18.50
N LYS A 64 8.64 -12.97 -19.32
CA LYS A 64 7.25 -12.94 -18.87
C LYS A 64 7.03 -14.13 -17.93
N LYS A 65 7.15 -13.91 -16.61
CA LYS A 65 6.75 -14.91 -15.61
C LYS A 65 5.31 -15.33 -15.90
N ARG A 66 5.11 -16.58 -16.31
CA ARG A 66 3.78 -17.17 -16.42
C ARG A 66 3.20 -17.16 -15.00
N LYS A 67 2.08 -16.46 -14.80
CA LYS A 67 1.34 -16.58 -13.53
C LYS A 67 1.03 -18.06 -13.36
N LYS A 68 1.54 -18.67 -12.29
CA LYS A 68 1.06 -20.00 -11.89
C LYS A 68 -0.44 -19.82 -11.63
N LYS A 69 -1.27 -20.68 -12.23
CA LYS A 69 -2.61 -20.88 -11.70
C LYS A 69 -2.40 -21.32 -10.26
N ASP A 70 -2.91 -20.56 -9.31
CA ASP A 70 -2.99 -21.03 -7.93
C ASP A 70 -3.71 -22.39 -7.99
N LYS A 71 -3.15 -23.40 -7.32
CA LYS A 71 -3.84 -24.68 -7.21
C LYS A 71 -5.18 -24.36 -6.56
N ASP A 72 -6.27 -24.68 -7.25
CA ASP A 72 -7.60 -24.60 -6.68
C ASP A 72 -7.51 -25.33 -5.34
N GLN A 73 -7.55 -24.59 -4.22
CA GLN A 73 -7.91 -25.22 -2.97
C GLN A 73 -9.26 -25.85 -3.25
N GLU A 74 -9.39 -27.14 -2.94
CA GLU A 74 -10.66 -27.84 -2.97
C GLU A 74 -11.52 -27.20 -1.87
N TYR A 75 -12.07 -26.02 -2.17
CA TYR A 75 -13.09 -25.40 -1.37
C TYR A 75 -14.21 -26.43 -1.37
N LYS A 76 -14.44 -27.04 -0.21
CA LYS A 76 -15.70 -27.74 0.04
C LYS A 76 -16.78 -26.72 -0.31
N HIS A 77 -17.37 -26.87 -1.49
CA HIS A 77 -18.48 -26.06 -1.93
C HIS A 77 -19.65 -26.45 -1.02
N ASN A 78 -19.69 -25.86 0.18
CA ASN A 78 -20.91 -25.71 0.93
C ASN A 78 -21.81 -24.93 -0.02
N LEU A 79 -22.70 -25.65 -0.71
CA LEU A 79 -23.53 -25.10 -1.76
C LEU A 79 -24.18 -23.84 -1.19
N GLY A 80 -23.91 -22.70 -1.80
CA GLY A 80 -24.44 -21.43 -1.35
C GLY A 80 -25.97 -21.52 -1.18
N PRO A 81 -26.57 -20.63 -0.38
CA PRO A 81 -27.99 -20.67 -0.09
C PRO A 81 -28.82 -20.81 -1.37
N THR A 82 -29.65 -21.86 -1.43
CA THR A 82 -30.51 -22.08 -2.60
C THR A 82 -31.64 -21.06 -2.58
N PHE A 83 -31.64 -20.15 -3.55
CA PHE A 83 -32.67 -19.11 -3.63
C PHE A 83 -33.87 -19.60 -4.44
N LYS A 84 -35.00 -19.80 -3.76
CA LYS A 84 -36.33 -19.93 -4.38
C LYS A 84 -37.20 -18.75 -3.93
N GLN A 85 -38.00 -18.24 -4.87
CA GLN A 85 -38.99 -17.21 -4.57
C GLN A 85 -40.11 -17.82 -3.71
N LYS A 86 -40.51 -17.12 -2.65
CA LYS A 86 -41.59 -17.60 -1.77
C LYS A 86 -42.94 -17.40 -2.46
N PRO A 87 -43.96 -18.23 -2.18
CA PRO A 87 -45.30 -18.00 -2.70
C PRO A 87 -45.81 -16.64 -2.22
N GLY A 88 -46.17 -15.75 -3.15
CA GLY A 88 -46.65 -14.38 -2.86
C GLY A 88 -45.57 -13.31 -2.67
N GLU A 89 -44.29 -13.62 -2.84
CA GLU A 89 -43.20 -12.64 -2.81
C GLU A 89 -43.10 -11.89 -4.16
N SER A 90 -42.99 -10.57 -4.14
CA SER A 90 -42.73 -9.80 -5.37
C SER A 90 -41.31 -10.03 -5.87
N ASP A 91 -41.10 -9.96 -7.19
CA ASP A 91 -39.76 -10.15 -7.79
C ASP A 91 -38.73 -9.18 -7.19
N ARG A 92 -39.15 -7.96 -6.88
CA ARG A 92 -38.30 -6.94 -6.25
C ARG A 92 -37.88 -7.36 -4.84
N ASP A 93 -38.82 -7.89 -4.05
CA ASP A 93 -38.52 -8.35 -2.69
C ASP A 93 -37.62 -9.58 -2.69
N PHE A 94 -37.83 -10.49 -3.65
CA PHE A 94 -36.97 -11.64 -3.88
C PHE A 94 -35.53 -11.24 -4.18
N VAL A 95 -35.32 -10.34 -5.15
CA VAL A 95 -33.99 -9.85 -5.52
C VAL A 95 -33.34 -9.11 -4.34
N ARG A 96 -34.10 -8.30 -3.60
CA ARG A 96 -33.60 -7.60 -2.40
C ARG A 96 -33.10 -8.61 -1.36
N ARG A 97 -33.88 -9.66 -1.09
CA ARG A 97 -33.53 -10.72 -0.13
C ARG A 97 -32.30 -11.51 -0.58
N MET A 98 -32.24 -11.87 -1.86
CA MET A 98 -31.09 -12.56 -2.45
C MET A 98 -29.81 -11.73 -2.29
N ASN A 99 -29.86 -10.45 -2.67
CA ASN A 99 -28.72 -9.54 -2.54
C ASN A 99 -28.27 -9.40 -1.08
N TYR A 100 -29.22 -9.27 -0.14
CA TYR A 100 -28.90 -9.21 1.27
C TYR A 100 -28.16 -10.46 1.76
N ALA A 101 -28.66 -11.65 1.39
CA ALA A 101 -28.04 -12.92 1.76
C ALA A 101 -26.63 -13.10 1.14
N CYS A 102 -26.41 -12.66 -0.10
CA CYS A 102 -25.08 -12.67 -0.68
C CYS A 102 -24.13 -11.70 0.04
N MET A 103 -24.61 -10.51 0.41
CA MET A 103 -23.82 -9.53 1.15
C MET A 103 -23.44 -10.01 2.55
N THR A 104 -24.34 -10.72 3.25
CA THR A 104 -24.02 -11.28 4.58
C THR A 104 -22.92 -12.32 4.48
N VAL A 105 -23.03 -13.28 3.55
CA VAL A 105 -21.99 -14.30 3.33
C VAL A 105 -20.64 -13.66 2.95
N THR A 106 -20.67 -12.64 2.09
CA THR A 106 -19.43 -11.93 1.70
C THR A 106 -18.77 -11.24 2.89
N ARG A 107 -19.56 -10.63 3.78
CA ARG A 107 -19.05 -9.98 5.00
C ARG A 107 -18.51 -10.99 6.01
N GLU A 108 -19.18 -12.13 6.15
CA GLU A 108 -18.75 -13.24 7.01
C GLU A 108 -17.40 -13.78 6.56
N VAL A 109 -17.22 -14.06 5.27
CA VAL A 109 -15.92 -14.50 4.71
C VAL A 109 -14.84 -13.45 4.96
N ALA A 110 -15.12 -12.18 4.68
CA ALA A 110 -14.16 -11.10 4.93
C ALA A 110 -13.81 -10.95 6.42
N PHE A 111 -14.75 -11.24 7.33
CA PHE A 111 -14.52 -11.25 8.77
C PHE A 111 -13.66 -12.45 9.18
N ALA A 112 -14.02 -13.64 8.71
CA ALA A 112 -13.27 -14.89 8.94
C ALA A 112 -11.81 -14.74 8.51
N ASP A 113 -11.56 -14.20 7.31
CA ASP A 113 -10.20 -13.96 6.80
C ASP A 113 -9.44 -12.94 7.65
N LYS A 114 -10.12 -11.86 8.07
CA LYS A 114 -9.51 -10.77 8.82
C LYS A 114 -9.11 -11.19 10.23
N TYR A 115 -9.91 -12.03 10.88
CA TYR A 115 -9.72 -12.42 12.28
C TYR A 115 -9.23 -13.87 12.44
N GLY A 116 -9.14 -14.65 11.37
CA GLY A 116 -8.72 -16.05 11.38
C GLY A 116 -9.73 -16.97 12.08
N VAL A 117 -11.03 -16.69 11.93
CA VAL A 117 -12.09 -17.35 12.71
C VAL A 117 -13.04 -18.14 11.81
N GLU A 118 -13.46 -19.32 12.24
CA GLU A 118 -14.49 -20.09 11.53
C GLU A 118 -15.89 -19.66 11.98
N ILE A 119 -16.72 -19.24 11.02
CA ILE A 119 -18.12 -18.88 11.24
C ILE A 119 -18.98 -20.03 10.72
N THR A 120 -19.77 -20.65 11.59
CA THR A 120 -20.75 -21.68 11.22
C THR A 120 -22.16 -21.15 11.45
N ARG A 121 -23.12 -21.63 10.64
CA ARG A 121 -24.52 -21.24 10.72
C ARG A 121 -25.38 -22.47 10.98
N ASN A 122 -26.21 -22.41 12.02
CA ASN A 122 -27.16 -23.48 12.34
C ASN A 122 -28.38 -23.44 11.42
N GLU A 123 -29.18 -24.51 11.43
CA GLU A 123 -30.43 -24.63 10.66
C GLU A 123 -31.45 -23.54 11.03
N ASP A 124 -31.42 -23.07 12.28
CA ASP A 124 -32.26 -21.98 12.80
C ASP A 124 -31.76 -20.58 12.42
N GLY A 125 -30.58 -20.51 11.79
CA GLY A 125 -29.98 -19.27 11.30
C GLY A 125 -29.09 -18.54 12.30
N GLU A 126 -28.91 -19.08 13.50
CA GLU A 126 -27.95 -18.61 14.51
C GLU A 126 -26.50 -18.76 14.02
N GLN A 127 -25.66 -17.78 14.35
CA GLN A 127 -24.26 -17.72 13.93
C GLN A 127 -23.36 -18.12 15.11
N HIS A 128 -22.55 -19.14 14.92
CA HIS A 128 -21.54 -19.55 15.89
C HIS A 128 -20.16 -19.18 15.38
N ILE A 129 -19.38 -18.56 16.26
CA ILE A 129 -18.01 -18.15 15.99
C ILE A 129 -17.10 -19.06 16.80
N LEU A 130 -16.27 -19.85 16.13
CA LEU A 130 -15.30 -20.74 16.78
C LEU A 130 -13.93 -20.09 16.79
N LEU A 131 -13.57 -19.48 17.93
CA LEU A 131 -12.21 -19.02 18.23
C LEU A 131 -11.44 -20.17 18.86
N ASP A 132 -10.44 -20.69 18.17
CA ASP A 132 -9.45 -21.68 18.62
C ASP A 132 -9.94 -22.67 19.70
N ALA A 133 -10.55 -23.77 19.24
CA ALA A 133 -10.79 -25.04 19.93
C ALA A 133 -11.51 -25.09 21.29
N GLN A 134 -11.77 -23.99 22.02
CA GLN A 134 -12.35 -24.08 23.38
C GLN A 134 -13.34 -22.99 23.82
N THR A 135 -13.68 -22.00 23.00
CA THR A 135 -14.70 -21.00 23.39
C THR A 135 -15.75 -20.78 22.32
N GLU A 136 -16.96 -21.28 22.59
CA GLU A 136 -18.17 -20.98 21.81
C GLU A 136 -18.78 -19.67 22.33
N VAL A 137 -18.92 -18.68 21.45
CA VAL A 137 -19.71 -17.47 21.72
C VAL A 137 -20.90 -17.49 20.77
N VAL A 138 -22.11 -17.55 21.34
CA VAL A 138 -23.39 -17.48 20.61
C VAL A 138 -23.76 -16.01 20.42
N ILE A 139 -24.07 -15.61 19.19
CA ILE A 139 -24.49 -14.24 18.84
C ILE A 139 -25.86 -14.27 18.17
#